data_AF-M0J6I1-F1
#
_entry.id   AF-M0J6I1-F1
#
_cell.length_a   1.000
_cell.length_b   1.000
_cell.length_c   1.000
_cell.angle_alpha   90.00
_cell.angle_beta   90.00
_cell.angle_gamma   90.00
#
_symmetry.space_group_name_H-M   'P 1'
#
loop_
_entity.id
_entity.type
_entity.pdbx_description
1 polymer ?
#
loop_
_entity_poly.entity_id
_entity_poly.type
_entity_poly.pdbx_seq_one_letter_code
_entity_poly.pdbx_strand_id
1 'polypeptide(L)'
;MKGTKRFLIKSGTGSTLSEADSDYTIVVDDYRTEAETEGSRLIKYKKKVLNDLFGHSPPPTVTALVELALGTYAADRLVKRGPTGAKDDGEEMLKSRQIQILYPVVDVEKWQPLESELNHAVSFISRDNFQYRFIDAIDEDQSIDESDGRHYDQLPEADSVALFSGGLDSLGGRFHLADEGLNPHFVSVDHGRNVGHLVRNFDHLFDGNLTSVGVDEEFSAYEDTQFTRSFMYFAFAAAVAVALDVDDIYVPENGVLSRFSSLESGWTTTRTVHPLFVKSLNRIFEELFPARKLEITNPFLGYTKKEVVDCIPNKEDIFFTRTCPHPRELSQGKNAAGHPYNCGECIPCLIRIIGLVNSEHNIQPDELMLDKNHLLNFDFSTAGVENIPQSEQSRQSSLSVFLLGLNAHLSFAYRIQTSTQKELVSSHPELLDPDILGLYERFSREIFRTMKFFAAENPTLEDYVTEFLSLENKELASLK
;
A
#
# COMPACT_ATOMS: atom_id res chain seq x y z
N MET A 1 3.78 32.21 13.68
CA MET A 1 3.32 31.06 12.88
C MET A 1 3.07 29.95 13.89
N LYS A 2 1.82 29.71 14.29
CA LYS A 2 1.49 28.68 15.29
C LYS A 2 1.10 27.41 14.54
N GLY A 3 1.86 26.34 14.68
CA GLY A 3 1.49 25.00 14.19
C GLY A 3 2.11 24.53 12.87
N THR A 4 3.06 25.27 12.29
CA THR A 4 3.70 24.95 11.01
C THR A 4 5.03 24.21 11.25
N LYS A 5 5.14 22.92 10.89
CA LYS A 5 6.41 22.18 11.03
C LYS A 5 7.24 22.21 9.75
N ARG A 6 8.53 22.50 9.88
CA ARG A 6 9.49 22.52 8.77
C ARG A 6 10.42 21.32 8.85
N PHE A 7 10.57 20.65 7.71
CA PHE A 7 11.46 19.52 7.48
C PHE A 7 12.54 19.96 6.52
N LEU A 8 13.79 19.70 6.87
CA LEU A 8 14.89 19.87 5.92
C LEU A 8 15.19 18.50 5.30
N ILE A 9 15.13 18.45 3.98
CA ILE A 9 15.43 17.26 3.21
C ILE A 9 16.69 17.52 2.43
N LYS A 10 17.67 16.62 2.61
CA LYS A 10 18.83 16.53 1.74
C LYS A 10 18.67 15.33 0.85
N SER A 11 18.82 15.50 -0.46
CA SER A 11 18.70 14.37 -1.38
C SER A 11 19.75 14.41 -2.49
N GLY A 12 20.29 13.24 -2.80
CA GLY A 12 21.35 13.05 -3.78
C GLY A 12 21.16 11.78 -4.60
N THR A 13 21.89 11.68 -5.71
CA THR A 13 21.87 10.53 -6.64
C THR A 13 23.16 9.68 -6.59
N GLY A 14 24.12 10.04 -5.72
CA GLY A 14 25.37 9.32 -5.49
C GLY A 14 25.29 8.28 -4.35
N SER A 15 26.41 7.62 -4.04
CA SER A 15 26.51 6.62 -2.94
C SER A 15 26.55 7.24 -1.55
N THR A 16 26.82 8.55 -1.45
CA THR A 16 26.85 9.34 -0.22
C THR A 16 26.33 10.74 -0.49
N LEU A 17 25.64 11.34 0.48
CA LEU A 17 25.23 12.76 0.41
C LEU A 17 26.45 13.68 0.51
N SER A 18 26.47 14.76 -0.28
CA SER A 18 27.51 15.77 -0.37
C SER A 18 26.93 17.18 -0.19
N GLU A 19 27.78 18.18 0.07
CA GLU A 19 27.34 19.58 0.19
C GLU A 19 26.77 20.18 -1.11
N ALA A 20 26.95 19.52 -2.26
CA ALA A 20 26.43 19.94 -3.56
C ALA A 20 25.03 19.37 -3.87
N ASP A 21 24.47 18.56 -2.97
CA ASP A 21 23.16 17.92 -3.14
C ASP A 21 21.99 18.90 -2.91
N SER A 22 20.81 18.56 -3.45
CA SER A 22 19.65 19.45 -3.40
C SER A 22 19.02 19.45 -2.02
N ASP A 23 18.96 20.63 -1.42
CA ASP A 23 18.21 20.89 -0.19
C ASP A 23 16.76 21.29 -0.54
N TYR A 24 15.80 20.56 0.01
CA TYR A 24 14.38 20.91 -0.05
C TYR A 24 13.89 21.21 1.37
N THR A 25 13.04 22.22 1.52
CA THR A 25 12.27 22.41 2.75
C THR A 25 10.84 21.96 2.50
N ILE A 26 10.42 20.91 3.20
CA ILE A 26 9.01 20.53 3.28
C ILE A 26 8.38 21.22 4.48
N VAL A 27 7.21 21.78 4.26
CA VAL A 27 6.40 22.35 5.31
C VAL A 27 5.16 21.46 5.47
N VAL A 28 4.94 20.94 6.66
CA VAL A 28 3.69 20.26 7.02
C VAL A 28 2.82 21.25 7.78
N ASP A 29 1.60 21.48 7.31
CA ASP A 29 0.71 22.50 7.89
C ASP A 29 -0.77 22.10 7.90
N ASP A 30 -1.60 22.83 8.64
CA ASP A 30 -3.06 22.69 8.61
C ASP A 30 -3.66 23.49 7.44
N TYR A 31 -4.89 23.17 7.05
CA TYR A 31 -5.63 23.84 5.96
C TYR A 31 -5.87 25.35 6.18
N ARG A 32 -5.61 25.87 7.38
CA ARG A 32 -6.02 27.21 7.82
C ARG A 32 -4.92 28.27 7.75
N THR A 33 -3.72 27.93 7.32
CA THR A 33 -2.59 28.87 7.23
C THR A 33 -2.33 29.32 5.79
N GLU A 34 -2.47 30.63 5.55
CA GLU A 34 -2.05 31.31 4.30
C GLU A 34 -0.56 31.68 4.35
N ALA A 35 0.29 30.80 4.89
CA ALA A 35 1.73 31.08 4.99
C ALA A 35 2.42 30.76 3.66
N GLU A 36 2.45 31.72 2.74
CA GLU A 36 3.37 31.67 1.60
C GLU A 36 4.81 31.83 2.11
N THR A 37 5.50 30.70 2.35
CA THR A 37 6.95 30.69 2.35
C THR A 37 7.44 30.48 0.93
N GLU A 38 7.90 31.55 0.29
CA GLU A 38 8.48 31.57 -1.05
C GLU A 38 9.52 30.44 -1.20
N GLY A 39 9.26 29.48 -2.10
CA GLY A 39 10.13 28.32 -2.36
C GLY A 39 9.86 27.04 -1.55
N SER A 40 9.04 27.09 -0.48
CA SER A 40 8.69 25.90 0.31
C SER A 40 7.76 24.92 -0.43
N ARG A 41 7.79 23.63 -0.08
CA ARG A 41 6.86 22.60 -0.60
C ARG A 41 5.92 22.19 0.52
N LEU A 42 4.61 22.38 0.32
CA LEU A 42 3.63 22.30 1.39
C LEU A 42 2.79 21.03 1.28
N ILE A 43 2.71 20.26 2.36
CA ILE A 43 1.73 19.17 2.53
C ILE A 43 0.77 19.56 3.65
N LYS A 44 -0.53 19.49 3.35
CA LYS A 44 -1.59 19.87 4.28
C LYS A 44 -2.39 18.66 4.72
N TYR A 45 -2.77 18.63 5.99
CA TYR A 45 -3.72 17.64 6.50
C TYR A 45 -4.73 18.32 7.43
N LYS A 46 -5.94 17.76 7.55
CA LYS A 46 -7.01 18.35 8.36
C LYS A 46 -6.74 18.10 9.84
N LYS A 47 -5.85 18.89 10.46
CA LYS A 47 -5.46 18.73 11.87
C LYS A 47 -6.67 18.81 12.82
N LYS A 48 -7.69 19.60 12.44
CA LYS A 48 -8.98 19.65 13.14
C LYS A 48 -9.60 18.26 13.37
N VAL A 49 -9.47 17.32 12.43
CA VAL A 49 -10.03 15.96 12.59
C VAL A 49 -9.41 15.24 13.79
N LEU A 50 -8.09 15.39 13.99
CA LEU A 50 -7.44 14.83 15.18
C LEU A 50 -7.81 15.65 16.43
N ASN A 51 -7.81 16.98 16.35
CA ASN A 51 -8.20 17.81 17.50
C ASN A 51 -9.62 17.50 18.00
N ASP A 52 -10.57 17.26 17.08
CA ASP A 52 -11.94 16.90 17.41
C ASP A 52 -12.00 15.53 18.12
N LEU A 53 -11.18 14.55 17.71
CA LEU A 53 -11.08 13.24 18.36
C LEU A 53 -10.46 13.31 19.77
N PHE A 54 -9.47 14.17 19.98
CA PHE A 54 -8.84 14.35 21.29
C PHE A 54 -9.62 15.33 22.19
N GLY A 55 -10.53 16.14 21.64
CA GLY A 55 -11.17 17.27 22.33
C GLY A 55 -10.25 18.46 22.61
N HIS A 56 -8.95 18.31 22.31
CA HIS A 56 -7.88 19.30 22.47
C HIS A 56 -6.77 19.04 21.45
N SER A 57 -5.62 19.71 21.59
CA SER A 57 -4.46 19.43 20.72
C SER A 57 -3.89 18.03 20.98
N PRO A 58 -3.66 17.18 19.95
CA PRO A 58 -3.12 15.83 20.14
C PRO A 58 -1.78 15.84 20.90
N PRO A 59 -1.45 14.77 21.65
CA PRO A 59 -0.18 14.67 22.35
C PRO A 59 1.01 14.95 21.41
N PRO A 60 2.09 15.60 21.89
CA PRO A 60 3.24 15.96 21.05
C PRO A 60 3.85 14.78 20.30
N THR A 61 3.87 13.59 20.92
CA THR A 61 4.36 12.36 20.28
C THR A 61 3.47 11.93 19.10
N VAL A 62 2.14 11.98 19.27
CA VAL A 62 1.18 11.63 18.21
C VAL A 62 1.30 12.61 17.05
N THR A 63 1.31 13.91 17.35
CA THR A 63 1.49 14.97 16.37
C THR A 63 2.79 14.77 15.58
N ALA A 64 3.89 14.48 16.28
CA ALA A 64 5.19 14.30 15.66
C ALA A 64 5.26 13.06 14.76
N LEU A 65 4.61 11.95 15.14
CA LEU A 65 4.51 10.74 14.31
C LEU A 65 3.75 11.00 13.00
N VAL A 66 2.60 11.66 13.08
CA VAL A 66 1.78 12.01 11.92
C VAL A 66 2.54 12.94 10.98
N GLU A 67 3.14 13.99 11.51
CA GLU A 67 3.90 14.96 10.72
C GLU A 67 5.15 14.32 10.10
N LEU A 68 5.87 13.45 10.83
CA LEU A 68 6.98 12.69 10.27
C LEU A 68 6.55 11.85 9.07
N ALA A 69 5.45 11.11 9.20
CA ALA A 69 4.94 10.27 8.12
C ALA A 69 4.49 11.08 6.89
N LEU A 70 3.87 12.25 7.10
CA LEU A 70 3.52 13.19 6.03
C LEU A 70 4.78 13.76 5.36
N GLY A 71 5.79 14.16 6.14
CA GLY A 71 7.07 14.63 5.63
C GLY A 71 7.79 13.58 4.80
N THR A 72 7.80 12.32 5.25
CA THR A 72 8.33 11.17 4.51
C THR A 72 7.58 10.93 3.21
N TYR A 73 6.25 10.97 3.25
CA TYR A 73 5.42 10.81 2.04
C TYR A 73 5.68 11.91 1.02
N ALA A 74 5.79 13.16 1.47
CA ALA A 74 6.11 14.27 0.59
C ALA A 74 7.54 14.18 0.03
N ALA A 75 8.52 13.72 0.84
CA ALA A 75 9.89 13.47 0.40
C ALA A 75 9.94 12.44 -0.74
N ASP A 76 9.21 11.33 -0.57
CA ASP A 76 9.06 10.25 -1.56
C ASP A 76 8.53 10.78 -2.90
N ARG A 77 7.65 11.78 -2.88
CA ARG A 77 7.07 12.37 -4.10
C ARG A 77 7.89 13.50 -4.73
N LEU A 78 8.74 14.17 -3.94
CA LEU A 78 9.54 15.31 -4.38
C LEU A 78 10.92 14.91 -4.91
N VAL A 79 11.54 13.88 -4.34
CA VAL A 79 12.88 13.47 -4.78
C VAL A 79 12.76 12.63 -6.04
N LYS A 80 13.11 13.20 -7.19
CA LYS A 80 13.06 12.47 -8.47
C LYS A 80 14.05 11.29 -8.47
N ARG A 81 13.59 10.10 -8.84
CA ARG A 81 14.46 8.97 -9.11
C ARG A 81 15.25 9.20 -10.40
N GLY A 82 16.57 9.00 -10.35
CA GLY A 82 17.44 9.14 -11.52
C GLY A 82 17.05 8.18 -12.65
N PRO A 83 17.39 8.47 -13.92
CA PRO A 83 17.07 7.57 -15.03
C PRO A 83 17.67 6.17 -14.79
N THR A 84 16.87 5.14 -15.04
CA THR A 84 17.34 3.75 -15.20
C THR A 84 18.34 3.73 -16.34
N GLY A 85 19.54 3.18 -16.14
CA GLY A 85 20.57 3.32 -17.18
C GLY A 85 21.97 2.77 -16.89
N ALA A 86 22.17 1.93 -15.89
CA ALA A 86 23.35 1.06 -15.91
C ALA A 86 22.98 -0.19 -16.70
N LYS A 87 23.44 -0.27 -17.95
CA LYS A 87 23.54 -1.54 -18.68
C LYS A 87 24.75 -2.30 -18.13
N ASP A 88 24.63 -2.88 -16.94
CA ASP A 88 25.69 -3.74 -16.41
C ASP A 88 25.34 -5.23 -16.42
N ASP A 89 24.17 -5.66 -16.93
CA ASP A 89 23.88 -7.11 -17.02
C ASP A 89 22.55 -7.46 -17.71
N GLY A 90 21.79 -6.49 -18.21
CA GLY A 90 20.49 -6.75 -18.85
C GLY A 90 19.30 -6.68 -17.90
N GLU A 91 19.51 -6.34 -16.63
CA GLU A 91 18.44 -5.89 -15.73
C GLU A 91 18.42 -4.37 -15.68
N GLU A 92 17.26 -3.75 -15.91
CA GLU A 92 17.08 -2.40 -15.42
C GLU A 92 17.30 -2.46 -13.89
N MET A 93 18.05 -1.53 -13.32
CA MET A 93 18.04 -1.29 -11.89
C MET A 93 17.61 0.16 -11.65
N LEU A 94 16.54 0.36 -10.86
CA LEU A 94 16.23 1.68 -10.33
C LEU A 94 17.42 2.15 -9.50
N LYS A 95 17.96 3.33 -9.82
CA LYS A 95 18.92 3.97 -8.93
C LYS A 95 18.19 4.36 -7.64
N SER A 96 18.50 3.66 -6.55
CA SER A 96 18.02 4.01 -5.21
C SER A 96 18.42 5.45 -4.88
N ARG A 97 17.43 6.25 -4.47
CA ARG A 97 17.64 7.62 -4.01
C ARG A 97 18.30 7.60 -2.64
N GLN A 98 19.15 8.57 -2.35
CA GLN A 98 19.61 8.86 -0.99
C GLN A 98 18.77 10.01 -0.47
N ILE A 99 17.98 9.79 0.57
CA ILE A 99 17.07 10.79 1.14
C ILE A 99 17.35 10.89 2.64
N GLN A 100 17.82 12.06 3.08
CA GLN A 100 17.96 12.36 4.51
C GLN A 100 16.86 13.33 4.94
N ILE A 101 16.15 12.98 6.01
CA ILE A 101 15.12 13.80 6.64
C ILE A 101 15.65 14.27 7.98
N LEU A 102 15.89 15.57 8.10
CA LEU A 102 16.15 16.22 9.38
C LEU A 102 14.81 16.71 9.95
N TYR A 103 14.41 16.15 11.09
CA TYR A 103 13.12 16.43 11.71
C TYR A 103 13.26 17.03 13.11
N PRO A 104 12.75 18.25 13.33
CA PRO A 104 12.70 18.84 14.67
C PRO A 104 11.61 18.20 15.54
N VAL A 105 12.01 17.69 16.71
CA VAL A 105 11.14 17.06 17.70
C VAL A 105 11.29 17.75 19.07
N VAL A 106 10.25 17.62 19.90
CA VAL A 106 10.23 18.22 21.25
C VAL A 106 11.15 17.47 22.22
N ASP A 107 11.29 16.15 22.04
CA ASP A 107 12.06 15.27 22.93
C ASP A 107 13.00 14.41 22.09
N VAL A 108 14.19 14.92 21.79
CA VAL A 108 15.16 14.21 20.93
C VAL A 108 15.58 12.86 21.53
N GLU A 109 15.71 12.79 22.86
CA GLU A 109 16.11 11.56 23.56
C GLU A 109 15.13 10.41 23.32
N LYS A 110 13.84 10.72 23.17
CA LYS A 110 12.81 9.75 22.80
C LYS A 110 12.88 9.28 21.35
N TRP A 111 13.26 10.15 20.41
CA TRP A 111 13.21 9.84 18.96
C TRP A 111 14.53 9.29 18.41
N GLN A 112 15.67 9.70 18.97
CA GLN A 112 16.99 9.29 18.49
C GLN A 112 17.21 7.76 18.45
N PRO A 113 16.72 6.96 19.43
CA PRO A 113 16.81 5.50 19.36
C PRO A 113 16.08 4.88 18.15
N LEU A 114 15.08 5.58 17.59
CA LEU A 114 14.23 5.09 16.50
C LEU A 114 14.84 5.26 15.12
N GLU A 115 15.90 6.07 14.99
CA GLU A 115 16.50 6.40 13.68
C GLU A 115 16.81 5.14 12.87
N SER A 116 17.45 4.13 13.51
CA SER A 116 17.84 2.90 12.81
C SER A 116 16.64 2.09 12.32
N GLU A 117 15.61 1.94 13.15
CA GLU A 117 14.42 1.15 12.79
C GLU A 117 13.58 1.87 11.73
N LEU A 118 13.44 3.20 11.83
CA LEU A 118 12.77 4.03 10.82
C LEU A 118 13.52 4.00 9.48
N ASN A 119 14.85 4.10 9.49
CA ASN A 119 15.67 3.97 8.28
C ASN A 119 15.40 2.63 7.59
N HIS A 120 15.42 1.53 8.35
CA HIS A 120 15.16 0.20 7.82
C HIS A 120 13.74 0.08 7.27
N ALA A 121 12.72 0.44 8.07
CA ALA A 121 11.32 0.28 7.72
C ALA A 121 10.98 1.02 6.42
N VAL A 122 11.36 2.29 6.31
CA VAL A 122 11.02 3.14 5.16
C VAL A 122 11.87 2.81 3.95
N SER A 123 13.15 2.47 4.13
CA SER A 123 14.00 2.02 3.03
C SER A 123 13.51 0.70 2.43
N PHE A 124 13.03 -0.21 3.27
CA PHE A 124 12.50 -1.50 2.84
C PHE A 124 11.30 -1.36 1.90
N ILE A 125 10.33 -0.47 2.22
CA ILE A 125 9.13 -0.29 1.40
C ILE A 125 9.38 0.58 0.17
N SER A 126 10.26 1.57 0.25
CA SER A 126 10.56 2.51 -0.84
C SER A 126 11.59 2.00 -1.85
N ARG A 127 12.43 1.04 -1.45
CA ARG A 127 13.63 0.61 -2.19
C ARG A 127 14.65 1.75 -2.39
N ASP A 128 14.54 2.79 -1.57
CA ASP A 128 15.46 3.93 -1.49
C ASP A 128 16.18 3.93 -0.14
N ASN A 129 17.25 4.69 0.00
CA ASN A 129 17.98 4.80 1.27
C ASN A 129 17.49 6.03 2.03
N PHE A 130 16.64 5.80 3.03
CA PHE A 130 16.16 6.83 3.94
C PHE A 130 17.06 6.92 5.18
N GLN A 131 17.41 8.15 5.55
CA GLN A 131 18.16 8.48 6.76
C GLN A 131 17.42 9.54 7.57
N TYR A 132 16.91 9.16 8.74
CA TYR A 132 16.30 10.07 9.69
C TYR A 132 17.36 10.62 10.64
N ARG A 133 17.27 11.93 10.91
CA ARG A 133 18.02 12.62 11.96
C ARG A 133 17.08 13.50 12.75
N PHE A 134 17.00 13.27 14.06
CA PHE A 134 16.17 14.09 14.95
C PHE A 134 17.00 15.18 15.61
N ILE A 135 16.44 16.39 15.66
CA ILE A 135 17.08 17.57 16.25
C ILE A 135 16.10 18.27 17.19
N ASP A 136 16.61 19.04 18.14
CA ASP A 136 15.76 19.80 19.06
C ASP A 136 14.94 20.84 18.29
N ALA A 137 13.65 20.92 18.60
CA ALA A 137 12.81 22.01 18.13
C ALA A 137 13.30 23.32 18.76
N ILE A 138 13.70 24.28 17.93
CA ILE A 138 14.12 25.61 18.39
C ILE A 138 12.84 26.42 18.68
N ASP A 139 12.39 26.34 19.93
CA ASP A 139 11.50 27.29 20.62
C ASP A 139 10.37 27.89 19.76
N GLU A 140 9.47 27.02 19.27
CA GLU A 140 8.11 27.47 18.99
C GLU A 140 7.33 27.33 20.29
N ASP A 141 6.81 28.46 20.80
CA ASP A 141 5.93 28.58 21.96
C ASP A 141 4.70 27.65 21.80
N GLN A 142 4.92 26.38 22.11
CA GLN A 142 3.93 25.32 22.18
C GLN A 142 3.67 25.14 23.66
N SER A 143 2.69 25.89 24.17
CA SER A 143 2.12 25.64 25.48
C SER A 143 1.81 24.14 25.59
N ILE A 144 2.61 23.44 26.40
CA ILE A 144 2.35 22.08 26.85
C ILE A 144 1.16 22.23 27.80
N ASP A 145 -0.05 22.24 27.25
CA ASP A 145 -1.24 22.03 28.05
C ASP A 145 -1.33 20.51 28.27
N GLU A 146 -0.54 20.01 29.22
CA GLU A 146 -0.73 18.70 29.87
C GLU A 146 -2.00 18.76 30.75
N SER A 147 -3.09 19.30 30.21
CA SER A 147 -4.38 19.20 30.85
C SER A 147 -4.89 17.79 30.60
N ASP A 148 -4.69 16.93 31.59
CA ASP A 148 -5.19 15.55 31.73
C ASP A 148 -6.74 15.49 31.89
N GLY A 149 -7.44 16.40 31.20
CA GLY A 149 -8.88 16.57 31.25
C GLY A 149 -9.52 15.86 30.08
N ARG A 150 -9.78 14.55 30.25
CA ARG A 150 -10.60 13.76 29.31
C ARG A 150 -11.98 14.41 29.18
N HIS A 151 -12.19 15.24 28.17
CA HIS A 151 -13.53 15.64 27.77
C HIS A 151 -14.05 14.62 26.77
N TYR A 152 -14.66 13.56 27.30
CA TYR A 152 -15.47 12.65 26.49
C TYR A 152 -16.75 13.38 26.08
N ASP A 153 -16.70 14.16 25.00
CA ASP A 153 -17.82 14.06 24.06
C ASP A 153 -17.91 12.58 23.67
N GLN A 154 -19.11 12.01 23.63
CA GLN A 154 -19.32 10.54 23.50
C GLN A 154 -18.48 9.99 22.33
N LEU A 155 -17.27 9.51 22.63
CA LEU A 155 -16.42 8.89 21.64
C LEU A 155 -17.15 7.64 21.16
N PRO A 156 -17.02 7.29 19.88
CA PRO A 156 -17.63 6.07 19.39
C PRO A 156 -17.19 4.88 20.24
N GLU A 157 -18.13 4.03 20.65
CA GLU A 157 -17.77 2.77 21.30
C GLU A 157 -17.05 1.92 20.25
N ALA A 158 -15.75 1.75 20.41
CA ALA A 158 -14.90 0.94 19.57
C ALA A 158 -13.89 0.17 20.43
N ASP A 159 -13.58 -1.06 20.04
CA ASP A 159 -12.58 -1.90 20.73
C ASP A 159 -11.22 -1.90 20.05
N SER A 160 -11.16 -1.38 18.82
CA SER A 160 -10.01 -1.42 17.94
C SER A 160 -10.11 -0.35 16.86
N VAL A 161 -9.06 -0.20 16.05
CA VAL A 161 -9.04 0.64 14.85
C VAL A 161 -8.79 -0.23 13.62
N ALA A 162 -9.41 0.09 12.48
CA ALA A 162 -9.14 -0.61 11.23
C ALA A 162 -8.98 0.36 10.04
N LEU A 163 -7.95 0.15 9.21
CA LEU A 163 -7.77 0.93 7.99
C LEU A 163 -8.82 0.55 6.93
N PHE A 164 -9.47 1.55 6.33
CA PHE A 164 -10.47 1.36 5.28
C PHE A 164 -10.17 2.21 4.04
N SER A 165 -10.07 1.56 2.88
CA SER A 165 -9.67 2.22 1.62
C SER A 165 -10.78 2.25 0.55
N GLY A 166 -11.92 1.59 0.80
CA GLY A 166 -12.94 1.35 -0.23
C GLY A 166 -12.53 0.28 -1.27
N GLY A 167 -11.47 -0.48 -1.01
CA GLY A 167 -11.07 -1.65 -1.80
C GLY A 167 -11.67 -2.95 -1.28
N LEU A 168 -11.53 -4.03 -2.07
CA LEU A 168 -12.02 -5.37 -1.70
C LEU A 168 -11.51 -5.83 -0.34
N ASP A 169 -10.24 -5.61 -0.05
CA ASP A 169 -9.64 -6.19 1.16
C ASP A 169 -10.12 -5.46 2.40
N SER A 170 -10.21 -4.13 2.37
CA SER A 170 -10.80 -3.39 3.48
C SER A 170 -12.30 -3.68 3.66
N LEU A 171 -13.05 -3.93 2.57
CA LEU A 171 -14.44 -4.34 2.64
C LEU A 171 -14.59 -5.73 3.25
N GLY A 172 -13.82 -6.71 2.80
CA GLY A 172 -13.76 -8.04 3.41
C GLY A 172 -13.35 -7.97 4.88
N GLY A 173 -12.40 -7.09 5.20
CA GLY A 173 -11.93 -6.87 6.57
C GLY A 173 -13.03 -6.32 7.49
N ARG A 174 -13.86 -5.40 6.98
CA ARG A 174 -15.03 -4.88 7.72
C ARG A 174 -15.98 -5.99 8.16
N PHE A 175 -16.23 -6.97 7.31
CA PHE A 175 -17.13 -8.09 7.63
C PHE A 175 -16.43 -9.17 8.44
N HIS A 176 -15.18 -9.50 8.12
CA HIS A 176 -14.38 -10.46 8.87
C HIS A 176 -14.20 -10.05 10.33
N LEU A 177 -13.81 -8.79 10.60
CA LEU A 177 -13.64 -8.32 11.98
C LEU A 177 -14.96 -8.35 12.76
N ALA A 178 -16.10 -8.06 12.10
CA ALA A 178 -17.41 -8.15 12.73
C ALA A 178 -17.83 -9.61 13.03
N ASP A 179 -17.47 -10.56 12.17
CA ASP A 179 -17.69 -12.00 12.40
C ASP A 179 -16.84 -12.53 13.56
N GLU A 180 -15.64 -11.99 13.74
CA GLU A 180 -14.79 -12.22 14.93
C GLU A 180 -15.31 -11.52 16.20
N GLY A 181 -16.45 -10.81 16.12
CA GLY A 181 -17.08 -10.11 17.24
C GLY A 181 -16.43 -8.79 17.63
N LEU A 182 -15.58 -8.22 16.76
CA LEU A 182 -14.92 -6.94 16.97
C LEU A 182 -15.76 -5.77 16.43
N ASN A 183 -15.59 -4.61 17.04
CA ASN A 183 -16.23 -3.36 16.67
C ASN A 183 -15.17 -2.25 16.43
N PRO A 184 -14.45 -2.31 15.30
CA PRO A 184 -13.40 -1.35 14.99
C PRO A 184 -13.96 0.03 14.61
N HIS A 185 -13.23 1.07 15.01
CA HIS A 185 -13.36 2.40 14.41
C HIS A 185 -12.53 2.49 13.14
N PHE A 186 -13.17 2.79 12.00
CA PHE A 186 -12.49 2.79 10.72
C PHE A 186 -11.76 4.10 10.45
N VAL A 187 -10.58 4.00 9.82
CA VAL A 187 -9.77 5.15 9.42
C VAL A 187 -9.52 5.11 7.93
N SER A 188 -9.94 6.16 7.24
CA SER A 188 -9.70 6.38 5.81
C SER A 188 -8.81 7.61 5.62
N VAL A 189 -7.80 7.50 4.76
CA VAL A 189 -6.90 8.58 4.42
C VAL A 189 -7.01 8.89 2.93
N ASP A 190 -7.44 10.10 2.61
CA ASP A 190 -7.61 10.58 1.24
C ASP A 190 -6.48 11.53 0.85
N HIS A 191 -5.53 11.01 0.06
CA HIS A 191 -4.30 11.71 -0.37
C HIS A 191 -4.33 12.03 -1.87
N GLY A 192 -5.29 12.84 -2.30
CA GLY A 192 -5.39 13.31 -3.69
C GLY A 192 -5.83 12.25 -4.71
N ARG A 193 -6.45 11.16 -4.26
CA ARG A 193 -7.00 10.09 -5.13
C ARG A 193 -8.49 9.82 -4.93
N ASN A 194 -9.16 10.74 -4.23
CA ASN A 194 -10.59 10.73 -3.95
C ASN A 194 -11.04 9.42 -3.30
N VAL A 195 -10.20 8.90 -2.39
CA VAL A 195 -10.53 7.76 -1.54
C VAL A 195 -11.80 8.08 -0.75
N GLY A 196 -11.98 9.34 -0.34
CA GLY A 196 -13.19 9.78 0.35
C GLY A 196 -14.47 9.58 -0.47
N HIS A 197 -14.43 9.73 -1.80
CA HIS A 197 -15.59 9.44 -2.64
C HIS A 197 -15.93 7.95 -2.71
N LEU A 198 -14.91 7.08 -2.73
CA LEU A 198 -15.10 5.62 -2.72
C LEU A 198 -15.67 5.14 -1.39
N VAL A 199 -15.15 5.67 -0.28
CA VAL A 199 -15.58 5.27 1.06
C VAL A 199 -17.04 5.65 1.32
N ARG A 200 -17.55 6.74 0.74
CA ARG A 200 -18.96 7.14 0.84
C ARG A 200 -19.96 6.09 0.32
N ASN A 201 -19.55 5.25 -0.64
CA ASN A 201 -20.40 4.14 -1.09
C ASN A 201 -20.73 3.15 0.05
N PHE A 202 -19.91 3.16 1.09
CA PHE A 202 -19.95 2.25 2.22
C PHE A 202 -20.34 2.94 3.54
N ASP A 203 -20.82 4.20 3.51
CA ASP A 203 -21.21 4.95 4.72
C ASP A 203 -22.22 4.18 5.59
N HIS A 204 -23.08 3.39 4.95
CA HIS A 204 -24.08 2.53 5.57
C HIS A 204 -23.49 1.34 6.37
N LEU A 205 -22.18 1.08 6.28
CA LEU A 205 -21.50 -0.02 6.98
C LEU A 205 -20.84 0.42 8.30
N PHE A 206 -20.74 1.72 8.58
CA PHE A 206 -19.92 2.20 9.70
C PHE A 206 -20.70 2.64 10.92
N ASP A 207 -22.00 2.93 10.81
CA ASP A 207 -22.83 3.40 11.94
C ASP A 207 -22.20 4.59 12.73
N GLY A 208 -21.41 5.42 12.06
CA GLY A 208 -20.67 6.54 12.66
C GLY A 208 -19.22 6.24 13.06
N ASN A 209 -18.79 4.97 13.04
CA ASN A 209 -17.44 4.50 13.36
C ASN A 209 -16.47 4.67 12.18
N LEU A 210 -16.39 5.88 11.61
CA LEU A 210 -15.48 6.22 10.53
C LEU A 210 -14.87 7.61 10.71
N THR A 211 -13.55 7.67 10.74
CA THR A 211 -12.79 8.91 10.58
C THR A 211 -12.16 8.96 9.20
N SER A 212 -12.50 9.99 8.42
CA SER A 212 -11.86 10.28 7.14
C SER A 212 -10.93 11.49 7.25
N VAL A 213 -9.65 11.31 6.95
CA VAL A 213 -8.63 12.36 6.97
C VAL A 213 -8.24 12.72 5.55
N GLY A 214 -8.37 14.01 5.20
CA GLY A 214 -7.88 14.54 3.93
C GLY A 214 -6.43 15.00 4.05
N VAL A 215 -5.62 14.65 3.05
CA VAL A 215 -4.22 15.06 2.88
C VAL A 215 -4.08 15.66 1.48
N ASP A 216 -3.66 16.91 1.41
CA ASP A 216 -3.43 17.62 0.15
C ASP A 216 -1.96 17.95 -0.04
N GLU A 217 -1.48 17.74 -1.26
CA GLU A 217 -0.14 18.11 -1.69
C GLU A 217 -0.22 19.41 -2.48
N GLU A 218 0.36 20.49 -1.95
CA GLU A 218 0.48 21.77 -2.66
C GLU A 218 1.85 21.88 -3.35
N PHE A 219 2.21 20.83 -4.07
CA PHE A 219 3.41 20.78 -4.90
C PHE A 219 3.26 19.87 -6.11
N SER A 220 4.03 20.15 -7.16
CA SER A 220 4.18 19.22 -8.28
C SER A 220 5.05 18.05 -7.86
N ALA A 221 4.48 16.86 -7.79
CA ALA A 221 5.24 15.64 -7.61
C ALA A 221 6.19 15.40 -8.80
N TYR A 222 7.42 15.01 -8.50
CA TYR A 222 8.43 14.65 -9.50
C TYR A 222 8.66 13.13 -9.59
N GLU A 223 8.14 12.40 -8.61
CA GLU A 223 8.13 10.94 -8.54
C GLU A 223 6.68 10.43 -8.48
N ASP A 224 6.38 9.44 -9.33
CA ASP A 224 5.05 8.84 -9.45
C ASP A 224 4.87 7.68 -8.46
N THR A 225 5.97 7.05 -8.02
CA THR A 225 5.95 6.04 -6.96
C THR A 225 5.55 6.68 -5.63
N GLN A 226 4.65 6.00 -4.91
CA GLN A 226 4.11 6.44 -3.62
C GLN A 226 4.30 5.31 -2.61
N PHE A 227 5.52 4.82 -2.49
CA PHE A 227 5.82 3.61 -1.72
C PHE A 227 5.71 3.84 -0.22
N THR A 228 5.94 5.06 0.24
CA THR A 228 5.89 5.44 1.66
C THR A 228 4.49 5.78 2.18
N ARG A 229 3.47 5.79 1.32
CA ARG A 229 2.08 6.15 1.69
C ARG A 229 1.50 5.28 2.82
N SER A 230 1.96 4.03 2.94
CA SER A 230 1.52 3.13 4.01
C SER A 230 1.94 3.63 5.39
N PHE A 231 3.14 4.22 5.52
CA PHE A 231 3.60 4.79 6.78
C PHE A 231 2.65 5.90 7.26
N MET A 232 2.20 6.75 6.34
CA MET A 232 1.20 7.79 6.61
C MET A 232 -0.13 7.17 7.08
N TYR A 233 -0.61 6.09 6.46
CA TYR A 233 -1.85 5.43 6.89
C TYR A 233 -1.72 4.89 8.32
N PHE A 234 -0.62 4.21 8.63
CA PHE A 234 -0.38 3.67 9.98
C PHE A 234 -0.20 4.76 11.03
N ALA A 235 0.44 5.88 10.70
CA ALA A 235 0.56 7.01 11.61
C ALA A 235 -0.81 7.62 11.97
N PHE A 236 -1.71 7.77 11.00
CA PHE A 236 -3.08 8.23 11.27
C PHE A 236 -3.90 7.19 12.04
N ALA A 237 -3.78 5.90 11.72
CA ALA A 237 -4.45 4.84 12.47
C ALA A 237 -3.99 4.81 13.94
N ALA A 238 -2.68 4.94 14.20
CA ALA A 238 -2.14 5.04 15.54
C ALA A 238 -2.63 6.30 16.28
N ALA A 239 -2.72 7.45 15.59
CA ALA A 239 -3.26 8.66 16.18
C ALA A 239 -4.73 8.48 16.64
N VAL A 240 -5.56 7.83 15.82
CA VAL A 240 -6.95 7.53 16.16
C VAL A 240 -7.04 6.48 17.28
N ALA A 241 -6.23 5.43 17.24
CA ALA A 241 -6.18 4.42 18.29
C ALA A 241 -5.81 5.04 19.65
N VAL A 242 -4.85 5.96 19.64
CA VAL A 242 -4.46 6.71 20.84
C VAL A 242 -5.62 7.56 21.36
N ALA A 243 -6.32 8.29 20.48
CA ALA A 243 -7.47 9.13 20.85
C ALA A 243 -8.63 8.31 21.45
N LEU A 244 -8.88 7.11 20.91
CA LEU A 244 -9.98 6.23 21.36
C LEU A 244 -9.61 5.33 22.55
N ASP A 245 -8.37 5.40 23.03
CA ASP A 245 -7.87 4.53 24.12
C ASP A 245 -7.94 3.02 23.80
N VAL A 246 -7.73 2.65 22.52
CA VAL A 246 -7.66 1.26 22.03
C VAL A 246 -6.26 0.90 21.51
N ASP A 247 -5.88 -0.37 21.60
CA ASP A 247 -4.51 -0.81 21.30
C ASP A 247 -4.37 -1.56 19.96
N ASP A 248 -5.43 -2.22 19.50
CA ASP A 248 -5.40 -3.02 18.27
C ASP A 248 -5.65 -2.18 17.02
N ILE A 249 -4.76 -2.30 16.03
CA ILE A 249 -4.87 -1.64 14.72
C ILE A 249 -4.87 -2.70 13.62
N TYR A 250 -5.98 -2.83 12.90
CA TYR A 250 -6.12 -3.79 11.81
C TYR A 250 -5.85 -3.17 10.44
N VAL A 251 -5.10 -3.90 9.60
CA VAL A 251 -4.87 -3.55 8.21
C VAL A 251 -5.22 -4.72 7.30
N PRO A 252 -6.47 -4.79 6.81
CA PRO A 252 -6.90 -5.89 5.96
C PRO A 252 -6.27 -5.81 4.56
N GLU A 253 -5.36 -6.73 4.25
CA GLU A 253 -4.83 -6.93 2.89
C GLU A 253 -4.45 -8.41 2.70
N ASN A 254 -4.92 -9.01 1.61
CA ASN A 254 -4.69 -10.44 1.35
C ASN A 254 -3.20 -10.83 1.39
N GLY A 255 -2.92 -12.05 1.84
CA GLY A 255 -1.58 -12.57 2.07
C GLY A 255 -0.74 -12.63 0.80
N VAL A 256 -1.36 -12.90 -0.35
CA VAL A 256 -0.66 -12.97 -1.64
C VAL A 256 -0.04 -11.62 -1.96
N LEU A 257 -0.81 -10.53 -1.98
CA LEU A 257 -0.26 -9.18 -2.22
C LEU A 257 0.65 -8.69 -1.10
N SER A 258 0.30 -8.99 0.17
CA SER A 258 1.08 -8.58 1.34
C SER A 258 2.52 -9.12 1.31
N ARG A 259 2.70 -10.30 0.71
CA ARG A 259 3.99 -11.00 0.63
C ARG A 259 4.61 -10.96 -0.76
N PHE A 260 3.95 -10.34 -1.74
CA PHE A 260 4.35 -10.45 -3.13
C PHE A 260 5.69 -9.73 -3.41
N SER A 261 6.78 -10.48 -3.37
CA SER A 261 8.13 -10.04 -3.72
C SER A 261 8.69 -10.67 -5.00
N SER A 262 8.02 -11.69 -5.57
CA SER A 262 8.55 -12.59 -6.61
C SER A 262 8.62 -11.99 -8.02
N LEU A 263 8.15 -10.77 -8.23
CA LEU A 263 8.60 -9.98 -9.37
C LEU A 263 9.95 -9.35 -9.02
N GLU A 264 11.01 -10.16 -9.03
CA GLU A 264 12.39 -9.69 -8.87
C GLU A 264 12.71 -8.59 -9.90
N SER A 265 12.11 -8.69 -11.10
CA SER A 265 12.24 -7.73 -12.20
C SER A 265 11.08 -6.73 -12.35
N GLY A 266 10.08 -6.76 -11.46
CA GLY A 266 8.89 -5.90 -11.57
C GLY A 266 8.87 -4.74 -10.59
N TRP A 267 8.95 -3.53 -11.14
CA TRP A 267 8.92 -2.24 -10.43
C TRP A 267 7.57 -1.85 -9.83
N THR A 268 6.54 -2.67 -9.98
CA THR A 268 5.13 -2.23 -9.95
C THR A 268 4.36 -2.63 -8.70
N THR A 269 4.98 -3.32 -7.73
CA THR A 269 4.31 -3.77 -6.50
C THR A 269 4.77 -3.00 -5.26
N THR A 270 3.80 -2.48 -4.52
CA THR A 270 3.99 -1.76 -3.26
C THR A 270 4.11 -2.76 -2.10
N ARG A 271 5.09 -2.59 -1.21
CA ARG A 271 5.24 -3.40 0.03
C ARG A 271 4.43 -2.82 1.20
N THR A 272 3.21 -2.35 0.90
CA THR A 272 2.36 -1.50 1.78
C THR A 272 2.21 -2.07 3.19
N VAL A 273 1.97 -3.37 3.30
CA VAL A 273 1.65 -4.11 4.53
C VAL A 273 2.56 -5.30 4.76
N HIS A 274 3.75 -5.29 4.13
CA HIS A 274 4.64 -6.43 4.18
C HIS A 274 5.00 -6.75 5.64
N PRO A 275 5.03 -8.02 6.07
CA PRO A 275 5.20 -8.37 7.49
C PRO A 275 6.46 -7.81 8.14
N LEU A 276 7.56 -7.70 7.39
CA LEU A 276 8.78 -7.04 7.90
C LEU A 276 8.56 -5.55 8.17
N PHE A 277 7.82 -4.85 7.33
CA PHE A 277 7.49 -3.44 7.53
C PHE A 277 6.55 -3.25 8.72
N VAL A 278 5.48 -4.05 8.81
CA VAL A 278 4.54 -4.02 9.93
C VAL A 278 5.26 -4.30 11.25
N LYS A 279 6.16 -5.31 11.28
CA LYS A 279 6.97 -5.62 12.46
C LYS A 279 7.86 -4.46 12.89
N SER A 280 8.49 -3.77 11.94
CA SER A 280 9.31 -2.59 12.25
C SER A 280 8.47 -1.43 12.77
N LEU A 281 7.27 -1.21 12.23
CA LEU A 281 6.35 -0.20 12.75
C LEU A 281 5.86 -0.51 14.18
N ASN A 282 5.55 -1.78 14.48
CA ASN A 282 5.16 -2.17 15.84
C ASN A 282 6.27 -1.86 16.86
N ARG A 283 7.54 -2.14 16.52
CA ARG A 283 8.69 -1.76 17.36
C ARG A 283 8.81 -0.24 17.56
N ILE A 284 8.57 0.53 16.50
CA ILE A 284 8.56 2.00 16.60
C ILE A 284 7.43 2.46 17.54
N PHE A 285 6.26 1.82 17.48
CA PHE A 285 5.13 2.16 18.34
C PHE A 285 5.35 1.77 19.80
N GLU A 286 5.94 0.60 20.07
CA GLU A 286 6.33 0.16 21.41
C GLU A 286 7.20 1.20 22.13
N GLU A 287 8.19 1.76 21.42
CA GLU A 287 9.11 2.77 21.97
C GLU A 287 8.47 4.17 22.06
N LEU A 288 7.63 4.56 21.08
CA LEU A 288 6.95 5.86 21.10
C LEU A 288 5.83 5.92 22.15
N PHE A 289 5.18 4.81 22.43
CA PHE A 289 4.01 4.74 23.32
C PHE A 289 4.19 3.66 24.40
N PRO A 290 5.20 3.78 25.29
CA PRO A 290 5.55 2.71 26.25
C PRO A 290 4.47 2.42 27.29
N ALA A 291 3.48 3.31 27.44
CA ALA A 291 2.31 3.12 28.31
C ALA A 291 1.17 2.36 27.63
N ARG A 292 1.31 1.97 26.36
CA ARG A 292 0.28 1.34 25.53
C ARG A 292 0.83 0.12 24.82
N LYS A 293 -0.05 -0.77 24.38
CA LYS A 293 0.32 -1.92 23.55
C LYS A 293 -0.19 -1.75 22.12
N LEU A 294 0.10 -0.60 21.50
CA LEU A 294 -0.31 -0.31 20.12
C LEU A 294 0.27 -1.35 19.16
N GLU A 295 -0.58 -2.13 18.51
CA GLU A 295 -0.16 -3.26 17.67
C GLU A 295 -0.90 -3.27 16.32
N ILE A 296 -0.13 -3.21 15.24
CA ILE A 296 -0.65 -3.40 13.89
C ILE A 296 -0.72 -4.89 13.56
N THR A 297 -1.89 -5.36 13.14
CA THR A 297 -2.12 -6.74 12.69
C THR A 297 -2.81 -6.77 11.33
N ASN A 298 -2.34 -7.61 10.41
CA ASN A 298 -3.06 -7.92 9.17
C ASN A 298 -3.85 -9.23 9.34
N PRO A 299 -5.19 -9.19 9.45
CA PRO A 299 -5.98 -10.40 9.65
C PRO A 299 -5.96 -11.35 8.44
N PHE A 300 -5.65 -10.83 7.25
CA PHE A 300 -5.68 -11.58 6.00
C PHE A 300 -4.30 -12.05 5.53
N LEU A 301 -3.31 -12.06 6.42
CA LEU A 301 -1.94 -12.46 6.07
C LEU A 301 -1.84 -13.91 5.54
N GLY A 302 -2.76 -14.78 5.97
CA GLY A 302 -2.89 -16.15 5.52
C GLY A 302 -3.98 -16.38 4.47
N TYR A 303 -4.63 -15.33 3.95
CA TYR A 303 -5.80 -15.44 3.08
C TYR A 303 -5.44 -15.16 1.61
N THR A 304 -6.02 -15.92 0.68
CA THR A 304 -6.05 -15.57 -0.74
C THR A 304 -7.08 -14.47 -1.01
N LYS A 305 -7.03 -13.85 -2.20
CA LYS A 305 -8.05 -12.86 -2.57
C LYS A 305 -9.45 -13.48 -2.62
N LYS A 306 -9.57 -14.74 -3.04
CA LYS A 306 -10.83 -15.48 -3.02
C LYS A 306 -11.40 -15.56 -1.60
N GLU A 307 -10.57 -15.97 -0.64
CA GLU A 307 -10.97 -16.09 0.77
C GLU A 307 -11.38 -14.75 1.37
N VAL A 308 -10.72 -13.66 0.99
CA VAL A 308 -11.13 -12.29 1.38
C VAL A 308 -12.47 -11.89 0.78
N VAL A 309 -12.72 -12.23 -0.49
CA VAL A 309 -14.00 -11.91 -1.16
C VAL A 309 -15.15 -12.70 -0.53
N ASP A 310 -14.92 -13.95 -0.13
CA ASP A 310 -15.91 -14.79 0.52
C ASP A 310 -16.32 -14.28 1.92
N CYS A 311 -15.54 -13.39 2.55
CA CYS A 311 -15.94 -12.72 3.78
C CYS A 311 -17.06 -11.67 3.57
N ILE A 312 -17.35 -11.26 2.32
CA ILE A 312 -18.28 -10.16 2.03
C ILE A 312 -19.68 -10.74 1.79
N PRO A 313 -20.67 -10.56 2.69
CA PRO A 313 -21.97 -11.19 2.53
C PRO A 313 -22.76 -10.64 1.33
N ASN A 314 -22.66 -9.32 1.08
CA ASN A 314 -23.42 -8.64 0.04
C ASN A 314 -22.61 -8.50 -1.25
N LYS A 315 -23.04 -9.21 -2.29
CA LYS A 315 -22.43 -9.17 -3.62
C LYS A 315 -22.45 -7.77 -4.26
N GLU A 316 -23.44 -6.94 -3.94
CA GLU A 316 -23.58 -5.60 -4.54
C GLU A 316 -22.45 -4.66 -4.10
N ASP A 317 -22.04 -4.73 -2.84
CA ASP A 317 -20.96 -3.91 -2.29
C ASP A 317 -19.61 -4.18 -2.98
N ILE A 318 -19.38 -5.42 -3.42
CA ILE A 318 -18.18 -5.83 -4.18
C ILE A 318 -18.04 -4.99 -5.46
N PHE A 319 -19.15 -4.63 -6.12
CA PHE A 319 -19.14 -3.86 -7.36
C PHE A 319 -18.78 -2.39 -7.19
N PHE A 320 -18.83 -1.88 -5.96
CA PHE A 320 -18.45 -0.51 -5.60
C PHE A 320 -17.06 -0.41 -4.97
N THR A 321 -16.27 -1.49 -5.04
CA THR A 321 -14.89 -1.49 -4.57
C THR A 321 -13.87 -1.15 -5.66
N ARG A 322 -12.77 -0.52 -5.27
CA ARG A 322 -11.60 -0.29 -6.13
C ARG A 322 -10.35 -0.94 -5.58
N THR A 323 -9.76 -1.83 -6.37
CA THR A 323 -8.45 -2.46 -6.09
C THR A 323 -7.33 -1.79 -6.88
N CYS A 324 -7.66 -1.07 -7.94
CA CYS A 324 -6.69 -0.45 -8.84
C CYS A 324 -5.99 0.78 -8.23
N PRO A 325 -4.64 0.83 -8.20
CA PRO A 325 -3.90 1.95 -7.64
C PRO A 325 -3.76 3.16 -8.59
N HIS A 326 -4.05 3.00 -9.89
CA HIS A 326 -3.94 4.08 -10.88
C HIS A 326 -4.91 5.22 -10.56
N PRO A 327 -4.54 6.50 -10.76
CA PRO A 327 -5.24 7.68 -10.21
C PRO A 327 -6.51 8.08 -10.97
N ARG A 328 -7.45 7.15 -11.18
CA ARG A 328 -8.72 7.41 -11.86
C ARG A 328 -9.87 6.88 -11.03
N GLU A 329 -10.94 7.67 -10.90
CA GLU A 329 -12.05 7.36 -10.00
C GLU A 329 -13.13 6.53 -10.66
N LEU A 330 -13.57 6.96 -11.84
CA LEU A 330 -14.70 6.36 -12.55
C LEU A 330 -14.24 5.70 -13.83
N SER A 331 -14.82 4.54 -14.11
CA SER A 331 -14.76 3.95 -15.43
C SER A 331 -15.40 4.91 -16.44
N GLN A 332 -14.69 5.24 -17.53
CA GLN A 332 -15.22 6.18 -18.53
C GLN A 332 -16.26 5.43 -19.35
N GLY A 333 -17.44 6.04 -19.52
CA GLY A 333 -18.46 5.54 -20.44
C GLY A 333 -19.26 4.34 -19.93
N LYS A 334 -19.12 3.94 -18.65
CA LYS A 334 -19.86 2.79 -18.10
C LYS A 334 -21.00 3.25 -17.21
N ASN A 335 -22.18 3.28 -17.83
CA ASN A 335 -23.50 3.47 -17.25
C ASN A 335 -23.70 4.69 -16.32
N ALA A 336 -24.94 4.95 -15.92
CA ALA A 336 -25.28 6.06 -15.03
C ALA A 336 -25.01 5.77 -13.54
N ALA A 337 -24.64 4.53 -13.20
CA ALA A 337 -24.48 4.07 -11.82
C ALA A 337 -23.11 4.42 -11.22
N GLY A 338 -22.12 4.79 -12.06
CA GLY A 338 -20.86 5.36 -11.58
C GLY A 338 -19.94 4.38 -10.86
N HIS A 339 -19.75 3.18 -11.41
CA HIS A 339 -18.84 2.18 -10.82
C HIS A 339 -17.39 2.68 -10.72
N PRO A 340 -16.64 2.27 -9.67
CA PRO A 340 -15.24 2.62 -9.54
C PRO A 340 -14.38 2.04 -10.66
N TYR A 341 -13.37 2.80 -11.06
CA TYR A 341 -12.37 2.37 -12.03
C TYR A 341 -11.51 1.21 -11.49
N ASN A 342 -11.48 0.09 -12.21
CA ASN A 342 -10.45 -0.94 -12.08
C ASN A 342 -9.88 -1.25 -13.46
N CYS A 343 -8.56 -1.09 -13.67
CA CYS A 343 -8.03 -1.18 -15.04
C CYS A 343 -8.10 -2.58 -15.65
N GLY A 344 -8.07 -3.63 -14.82
CA GLY A 344 -8.00 -5.04 -15.26
C GLY A 344 -6.64 -5.49 -15.81
N GLU A 345 -5.65 -4.59 -15.82
CA GLU A 345 -4.32 -4.83 -16.41
C GLU A 345 -3.21 -4.92 -15.36
N CYS A 346 -3.34 -4.23 -14.22
CA CYS A 346 -2.30 -4.25 -13.19
C CYS A 346 -2.42 -5.48 -12.28
N ILE A 347 -1.34 -5.80 -11.59
CA ILE A 347 -1.26 -6.96 -10.68
C ILE A 347 -2.39 -6.97 -9.64
N PRO A 348 -2.69 -5.87 -8.91
CA PRO A 348 -3.83 -5.87 -8.00
C PRO A 348 -5.17 -6.18 -8.69
N CYS A 349 -5.37 -5.75 -9.94
CA CYS A 349 -6.57 -6.08 -10.71
C CYS A 349 -6.58 -7.55 -11.20
N LEU A 350 -5.44 -8.11 -11.58
CA LEU A 350 -5.34 -9.53 -11.92
C LEU A 350 -5.68 -10.41 -10.71
N ILE A 351 -5.12 -10.09 -9.54
CA ILE A 351 -5.44 -10.79 -8.29
C ILE A 351 -6.92 -10.59 -7.92
N ARG A 352 -7.50 -9.41 -8.14
CA ARG A 352 -8.95 -9.18 -8.02
C ARG A 352 -9.75 -10.13 -8.91
N ILE A 353 -9.39 -10.25 -10.20
CA ILE A 353 -10.07 -11.15 -11.15
C ILE A 353 -10.04 -12.60 -10.61
N ILE A 354 -8.87 -13.07 -10.18
CA ILE A 354 -8.71 -14.41 -9.61
C ILE A 354 -9.63 -14.60 -8.39
N GLY A 355 -9.66 -13.63 -7.47
CA GLY A 355 -10.53 -13.67 -6.31
C GLY A 355 -12.01 -13.72 -6.67
N LEU A 356 -12.46 -12.85 -7.57
CA LEU A 356 -13.87 -12.77 -8.00
C LEU A 356 -14.35 -14.07 -8.66
N VAL A 357 -13.57 -14.63 -9.59
CA VAL A 357 -13.92 -15.85 -10.33
C VAL A 357 -14.00 -17.07 -9.42
N ASN A 358 -13.14 -17.15 -8.39
CA ASN A 358 -13.09 -18.30 -7.50
C ASN A 358 -13.97 -18.14 -6.25
N SER A 359 -14.55 -16.97 -6.02
CA SER A 359 -15.43 -16.69 -4.89
C SER A 359 -16.76 -17.44 -4.95
N GLU A 360 -17.41 -17.58 -3.80
CA GLU A 360 -18.73 -18.19 -3.65
C GLU A 360 -19.86 -17.33 -4.24
N HIS A 361 -19.58 -16.06 -4.55
CA HIS A 361 -20.54 -15.13 -5.16
C HIS A 361 -20.79 -15.41 -6.66
N ASN A 362 -20.04 -16.33 -7.28
CA ASN A 362 -20.15 -16.66 -8.71
C ASN A 362 -20.12 -15.38 -9.57
N ILE A 363 -19.08 -14.58 -9.41
CA ILE A 363 -18.92 -13.31 -10.11
C ILE A 363 -18.14 -13.55 -11.40
N GLN A 364 -18.73 -13.19 -12.54
CA GLN A 364 -18.03 -13.07 -13.81
C GLN A 364 -17.51 -11.63 -13.95
N PRO A 365 -16.18 -11.40 -13.95
CA PRO A 365 -15.61 -10.07 -14.11
C PRO A 365 -15.82 -9.54 -15.53
N ASP A 366 -16.86 -8.74 -15.72
CA ASP A 366 -17.26 -8.15 -16.98
C ASP A 366 -16.80 -6.68 -17.08
N GLU A 367 -17.28 -6.01 -18.12
CA GLU A 367 -17.00 -4.60 -18.33
C GLU A 367 -17.54 -3.71 -17.21
N LEU A 368 -18.56 -4.09 -16.43
CA LEU A 368 -19.01 -3.25 -15.31
C LEU A 368 -17.95 -3.17 -14.21
N MET A 369 -17.17 -4.23 -14.01
CA MET A 369 -16.17 -4.30 -12.94
C MET A 369 -14.76 -3.92 -13.36
N LEU A 370 -14.45 -3.99 -14.66
CA LEU A 370 -13.10 -3.81 -15.19
C LEU A 370 -13.10 -3.00 -16.47
N ASP A 371 -12.23 -1.99 -16.58
CA ASP A 371 -12.04 -1.19 -17.80
C ASP A 371 -11.53 -2.01 -18.98
N LYS A 372 -10.74 -3.04 -18.71
CA LYS A 372 -10.35 -4.04 -19.69
C LYS A 372 -10.35 -5.41 -19.03
N ASN A 373 -10.71 -6.44 -19.80
CA ASN A 373 -10.48 -7.82 -19.39
C ASN A 373 -9.71 -8.52 -20.51
N HIS A 374 -8.38 -8.47 -20.45
CA HIS A 374 -7.53 -9.10 -21.47
C HIS A 374 -7.65 -10.61 -21.49
N LEU A 375 -7.93 -11.27 -20.36
CA LEU A 375 -8.13 -12.72 -20.34
C LEU A 375 -9.30 -13.13 -21.24
N LEU A 376 -10.33 -12.29 -21.35
CA LEU A 376 -11.49 -12.53 -22.22
C LEU A 376 -11.31 -11.97 -23.64
N ASN A 377 -10.77 -10.76 -23.77
CA ASN A 377 -10.87 -9.98 -25.01
C ASN A 377 -9.57 -9.90 -25.83
N PHE A 378 -8.43 -10.34 -25.30
CA PHE A 378 -7.16 -10.29 -26.00
C PHE A 378 -6.91 -11.58 -26.79
N ASP A 379 -6.46 -11.44 -28.04
CA ASP A 379 -6.03 -12.57 -28.88
C ASP A 379 -4.58 -12.94 -28.53
N PHE A 380 -4.43 -13.97 -27.70
CA PHE A 380 -3.12 -14.43 -27.22
C PHE A 380 -2.28 -15.09 -28.30
N SER A 381 -2.84 -15.45 -29.47
CA SER A 381 -2.04 -15.96 -30.59
C SER A 381 -1.09 -14.88 -31.16
N THR A 382 -1.38 -13.61 -30.88
CA THR A 382 -0.55 -12.46 -31.28
C THR A 382 0.56 -12.13 -30.27
N ALA A 383 0.46 -12.65 -29.04
CA ALA A 383 1.50 -12.52 -28.04
C ALA A 383 2.55 -13.61 -28.28
N GLY A 384 3.54 -13.31 -29.13
CA GLY A 384 4.70 -14.20 -29.26
C GLY A 384 5.36 -14.39 -27.89
N VAL A 385 5.57 -15.64 -27.46
CA VAL A 385 6.18 -15.94 -26.16
C VAL A 385 7.62 -15.37 -26.08
N GLU A 386 8.28 -15.21 -27.22
CA GLU A 386 9.59 -14.57 -27.37
C GLU A 386 9.54 -13.03 -27.51
N ASN A 387 8.36 -12.43 -27.73
CA ASN A 387 8.17 -11.00 -28.00
C ASN A 387 7.67 -10.19 -26.80
N ILE A 388 7.60 -10.80 -25.61
CA ILE A 388 7.37 -10.05 -24.38
C ILE A 388 8.63 -9.20 -24.18
N PRO A 389 8.54 -7.87 -24.25
CA PRO A 389 9.72 -7.01 -24.33
C PRO A 389 10.63 -7.29 -23.14
N GLN A 390 11.81 -7.85 -23.42
CA GLN A 390 12.95 -7.79 -22.53
C GLN A 390 13.38 -6.32 -22.46
N SER A 391 12.81 -5.57 -21.53
CA SER A 391 13.30 -4.27 -21.02
C SER A 391 13.52 -3.09 -22.00
N GLU A 392 13.46 -3.27 -23.32
CA GLU A 392 13.86 -2.24 -24.27
C GLU A 392 12.65 -1.57 -24.93
N GLN A 393 12.06 -0.58 -24.26
CA GLN A 393 11.62 0.70 -24.86
C GLN A 393 10.85 1.58 -23.87
N SER A 394 11.09 2.89 -23.97
CA SER A 394 10.39 3.97 -23.29
C SER A 394 8.87 3.78 -23.23
N ARG A 395 8.32 3.74 -22.00
CA ARG A 395 6.90 3.49 -21.64
C ARG A 395 6.40 2.11 -22.10
N GLN A 396 6.52 1.12 -21.22
CA GLN A 396 5.81 -0.15 -21.34
C GLN A 396 4.31 0.12 -21.54
N SER A 397 3.72 -0.49 -22.56
CA SER A 397 2.27 -0.46 -22.77
C SER A 397 1.54 -1.14 -21.60
N SER A 398 0.28 -0.76 -21.35
CA SER A 398 -0.53 -1.39 -20.31
C SER A 398 -0.70 -2.91 -20.52
N LEU A 399 -0.68 -3.35 -21.78
CA LEU A 399 -0.72 -4.77 -22.16
C LEU A 399 0.59 -5.51 -21.81
N SER A 400 1.75 -4.91 -22.06
CA SER A 400 3.04 -5.54 -21.69
C SER A 400 3.18 -5.72 -20.18
N VAL A 401 2.71 -4.75 -19.39
CA VAL A 401 2.68 -4.86 -17.92
C VAL A 401 1.75 -5.99 -17.48
N PHE A 402 0.58 -6.10 -18.12
CA PHE A 402 -0.36 -7.19 -17.87
C PHE A 402 0.24 -8.57 -18.17
N LEU A 403 0.83 -8.76 -19.36
CA LEU A 403 1.43 -10.04 -19.76
C LEU A 403 2.60 -10.43 -18.86
N LEU A 404 3.47 -9.47 -18.51
CA LEU A 404 4.57 -9.72 -17.57
C LEU A 404 4.05 -10.17 -16.20
N GLY A 405 3.04 -9.46 -15.68
CA GLY A 405 2.38 -9.82 -14.43
C GLY A 405 1.74 -11.20 -14.50
N LEU A 406 0.98 -11.50 -15.55
CA LEU A 406 0.33 -12.79 -15.75
C LEU A 406 1.36 -13.93 -15.76
N ASN A 407 2.42 -13.80 -16.55
CA ASN A 407 3.44 -14.83 -16.71
C ASN A 407 4.22 -15.08 -15.42
N ALA A 408 4.57 -14.04 -14.68
CA ALA A 408 5.22 -14.20 -13.39
C ALA A 408 4.35 -15.00 -12.40
N HIS A 409 3.04 -14.72 -12.34
CA HIS A 409 2.14 -15.46 -11.47
C HIS A 409 1.89 -16.89 -11.96
N LEU A 410 1.82 -17.12 -13.28
CA LEU A 410 1.69 -18.46 -13.85
C LEU A 410 2.94 -19.30 -13.60
N SER A 411 4.13 -18.76 -13.84
CA SER A 411 5.41 -19.42 -13.56
C SER A 411 5.54 -19.77 -12.08
N PHE A 412 5.27 -18.81 -11.20
CA PHE A 412 5.31 -19.04 -9.76
C PHE A 412 4.28 -20.11 -9.33
N ALA A 413 3.03 -20.00 -9.75
CA ALA A 413 1.99 -20.99 -9.45
C ALA A 413 2.33 -22.39 -9.99
N TYR A 414 2.94 -22.46 -11.18
CA TYR A 414 3.39 -23.72 -11.76
C TYR A 414 4.50 -24.37 -10.92
N ARG A 415 5.50 -23.59 -10.50
CA ARG A 415 6.58 -24.07 -9.64
C ARG A 415 6.04 -24.57 -8.30
N ILE A 416 5.12 -23.84 -7.68
CA ILE A 416 4.45 -24.26 -6.43
C ILE A 416 3.80 -25.65 -6.58
N GLN A 417 3.19 -25.94 -7.74
CA GLN A 417 2.47 -27.21 -7.95
C GLN A 417 3.36 -28.39 -8.39
N THR A 418 4.55 -28.12 -8.92
CA THR A 418 5.36 -29.15 -9.60
C THR A 418 6.72 -29.39 -8.98
N SER A 419 7.22 -28.43 -8.20
CA SER A 419 8.51 -28.54 -7.51
C SER A 419 8.33 -29.08 -6.10
N THR A 420 9.39 -29.71 -5.59
CA THR A 420 9.48 -30.07 -4.17
C THR A 420 9.66 -28.83 -3.32
N GLN A 421 9.24 -28.87 -2.05
CA GLN A 421 9.47 -27.76 -1.12
C GLN A 421 10.96 -27.39 -1.01
N LYS A 422 11.86 -28.39 -1.08
CA LYS A 422 13.31 -28.16 -1.05
C LYS A 422 13.79 -27.31 -2.24
N GLU A 423 13.25 -27.55 -3.43
CA GLU A 423 13.58 -26.75 -4.63
C GLU A 423 13.01 -25.33 -4.50
N LEU A 424 11.79 -25.19 -4.01
CA LEU A 424 11.12 -23.90 -3.80
C LEU A 424 11.87 -23.01 -2.79
N VAL A 425 12.27 -23.58 -1.64
CA VAL A 425 12.96 -22.86 -0.55
C VAL A 425 14.32 -22.30 -0.99
N SER A 426 14.94 -22.87 -2.02
CA SER A 426 16.22 -22.35 -2.53
C SER A 426 16.12 -20.97 -3.16
N SER A 427 14.96 -20.65 -3.76
CA SER A 427 14.68 -19.34 -4.37
C SER A 427 13.78 -18.46 -3.49
N HIS A 428 12.92 -19.09 -2.67
CA HIS A 428 11.95 -18.42 -1.81
C HIS A 428 12.00 -19.03 -0.40
N PRO A 429 12.97 -18.63 0.44
CA PRO A 429 13.19 -19.23 1.76
C PRO A 429 11.98 -19.20 2.69
N GLU A 430 11.09 -18.22 2.52
CA GLU A 430 9.83 -18.08 3.26
C GLU A 430 8.86 -19.24 3.04
N LEU A 431 8.98 -20.00 1.95
CA LEU A 431 8.17 -21.19 1.67
C LEU A 431 8.55 -22.40 2.54
N LEU A 432 9.54 -22.25 3.42
CA LEU A 432 9.81 -23.20 4.49
C LEU A 432 8.69 -23.21 5.54
N ASP A 433 8.01 -22.07 5.72
CA ASP A 433 6.85 -21.95 6.60
C ASP A 433 5.64 -22.65 5.95
N PRO A 434 5.02 -23.65 6.61
CA PRO A 434 3.91 -24.41 6.04
C PRO A 434 2.66 -23.56 5.79
N ASP A 435 2.44 -22.48 6.56
CA ASP A 435 1.28 -21.62 6.39
C ASP A 435 1.45 -20.73 5.14
N ILE A 436 2.66 -20.24 4.91
CA ILE A 436 3.01 -19.47 3.71
C ILE A 436 2.94 -20.38 2.47
N LEU A 437 3.50 -21.60 2.53
CA LEU A 437 3.38 -22.56 1.44
C LEU A 437 1.92 -22.89 1.15
N GLY A 438 1.12 -23.18 2.19
CA GLY A 438 -0.30 -23.50 2.06
C GLY A 438 -1.12 -22.37 1.43
N LEU A 439 -0.81 -21.10 1.73
CA LEU A 439 -1.40 -19.93 1.07
C LEU A 439 -1.13 -19.96 -0.45
N TYR A 440 0.12 -20.15 -0.85
CA TYR A 440 0.48 -20.14 -2.26
C TYR A 440 0.01 -21.40 -3.01
N GLU A 441 -0.11 -22.54 -2.35
CA GLU A 441 -0.77 -23.71 -2.91
C GLU A 441 -2.25 -23.44 -3.24
N ARG A 442 -2.99 -22.77 -2.35
CA ARG A 442 -4.38 -22.36 -2.61
C ARG A 442 -4.45 -21.36 -3.76
N PHE A 443 -3.64 -20.31 -3.71
CA PHE A 443 -3.56 -19.30 -4.76
C PHE A 443 -3.19 -19.91 -6.13
N SER A 444 -2.26 -20.87 -6.18
CA SER A 444 -1.86 -21.55 -7.42
C SER A 444 -3.02 -22.30 -8.08
N ARG A 445 -3.90 -22.92 -7.28
CA ARG A 445 -5.10 -23.59 -7.81
C ARG A 445 -6.12 -22.58 -8.34
N GLU A 446 -6.30 -21.46 -7.64
CA GLU A 446 -7.21 -20.39 -8.02
C GLU A 446 -6.80 -19.74 -9.35
N ILE A 447 -5.52 -19.47 -9.58
CA ILE A 447 -5.07 -18.88 -10.86
C ILE A 447 -5.29 -19.84 -12.03
N PHE A 448 -4.94 -21.12 -11.91
CA PHE A 448 -5.19 -22.08 -13.00
C PHE A 448 -6.68 -22.30 -13.26
N ARG A 449 -7.51 -22.30 -12.21
CA ARG A 449 -8.97 -22.33 -12.37
C ARG A 449 -9.48 -21.08 -13.08
N THR A 450 -8.92 -19.91 -12.79
CA THR A 450 -9.25 -18.65 -13.49
C THR A 450 -8.87 -18.71 -14.96
N MET A 451 -7.69 -19.25 -15.29
CA MET A 451 -7.27 -19.40 -16.70
C MET A 451 -8.23 -20.33 -17.45
N LYS A 452 -8.59 -21.48 -16.86
CA LYS A 452 -9.58 -22.40 -17.44
C LYS A 452 -10.95 -21.77 -17.61
N PHE A 453 -11.37 -20.94 -16.65
CA PHE A 453 -12.63 -20.22 -16.72
C PHE A 453 -12.69 -19.30 -17.95
N PHE A 454 -11.69 -18.46 -18.15
CA PHE A 454 -11.66 -17.56 -19.32
C PHE A 454 -11.33 -18.27 -20.63
N ALA A 455 -10.54 -19.35 -20.61
CA ALA A 455 -10.24 -20.16 -21.78
C ALA A 455 -11.49 -20.74 -22.46
N ALA A 456 -12.55 -21.02 -21.69
CA ALA A 456 -13.81 -21.49 -22.23
C ALA A 456 -14.46 -20.49 -23.22
N GLU A 457 -14.20 -19.20 -23.06
CA GLU A 457 -14.69 -18.12 -23.94
C GLU A 457 -13.58 -17.54 -24.84
N ASN A 458 -12.31 -17.73 -24.47
CA ASN A 458 -11.13 -17.30 -25.24
C ASN A 458 -10.14 -18.47 -25.43
N PRO A 459 -10.32 -19.32 -26.46
CA PRO A 459 -9.46 -20.49 -26.69
C PRO A 459 -7.98 -20.15 -26.88
N THR A 460 -7.65 -18.96 -27.40
CA THR A 460 -6.25 -18.55 -27.59
C THR A 460 -5.48 -18.42 -26.28
N LEU A 461 -6.17 -18.16 -25.16
CA LEU A 461 -5.59 -18.16 -23.82
C LEU A 461 -5.14 -19.56 -23.38
N GLU A 462 -5.90 -20.61 -23.72
CA GLU A 462 -5.53 -21.99 -23.37
C GLU A 462 -4.24 -22.41 -24.05
N ASP A 463 -4.14 -22.13 -25.35
CA ASP A 463 -2.95 -22.42 -26.15
C ASP A 463 -1.73 -21.68 -25.59
N TYR A 464 -1.89 -20.38 -25.30
CA TYR A 464 -0.84 -19.54 -24.71
C TYR A 464 -0.33 -20.07 -23.37
N VAL A 465 -1.23 -20.37 -22.43
CA VAL A 465 -0.85 -20.88 -21.10
C VAL A 465 -0.15 -22.24 -21.25
N THR A 466 -0.65 -23.11 -22.12
CA THR A 466 -0.06 -24.43 -22.35
C THR A 466 1.35 -24.31 -22.93
N GLU A 467 1.54 -23.46 -23.94
CA GLU A 467 2.85 -23.20 -24.55
C GLU A 467 3.82 -22.61 -23.53
N PHE A 468 3.41 -21.57 -22.80
CA PHE A 468 4.22 -20.91 -21.78
C PHE A 468 4.72 -21.88 -20.71
N LEU A 469 3.82 -22.71 -20.15
CA LEU A 469 4.19 -23.71 -19.14
C LEU A 469 5.06 -24.84 -19.70
N SER A 470 4.97 -25.13 -21.00
CA SER A 470 5.86 -26.10 -21.65
C SER A 470 7.30 -25.60 -21.74
N LEU A 471 7.51 -24.28 -21.87
CA LEU A 471 8.82 -23.65 -21.89
C LEU A 471 9.43 -23.62 -20.48
N GLU A 472 8.65 -23.24 -19.47
CA GLU A 472 9.06 -23.30 -18.06
C GLU A 472 9.49 -24.72 -17.65
N ASN A 473 8.78 -25.75 -18.12
CA ASN A 473 9.19 -27.14 -17.88
C ASN A 473 10.56 -27.48 -18.46
N LYS A 474 10.84 -27.03 -19.69
CA LYS A 474 12.14 -27.26 -20.33
C LYS A 474 13.25 -26.53 -19.59
N GLU A 475 12.99 -25.32 -19.13
CA GLU A 475 13.93 -24.53 -18.33
C GLU A 475 14.21 -25.20 -16.99
N LEU A 476 13.17 -25.59 -16.24
CA LEU A 476 13.30 -26.33 -14.98
C LEU A 476 14.04 -27.67 -15.16
N ALA A 477 13.81 -28.38 -16.26
CA ALA A 477 14.53 -29.62 -16.58
C ALA A 477 16.02 -29.38 -16.89
N SER A 478 16.39 -28.19 -17.36
CA SER A 478 17.79 -27.83 -17.64
C SER A 478 18.60 -27.42 -16.39
N LEU A 479 17.90 -27.07 -15.30
CA LEU A 479 18.49 -26.67 -14.02
C LEU A 479 18.71 -27.84 -13.04
N LYS A 480 18.21 -29.04 -13.37
CA LYS A 480 18.35 -30.29 -12.60
C LYS A 480 19.47 -31.15 -13.18
#